data_AF-A0A535PVL5-F1
#
_entry.id   AF-A0A535PVL5-F1
#
_cell.length_a   1.000
_cell.length_b   1.000
_cell.length_c   1.000
_cell.angle_alpha   90.00
_cell.angle_beta   90.00
_cell.angle_gamma   90.00
#
_symmetry.space_group_name_H-M   'P 1'
#
loop_
_entity.id
_entity.type
_entity.pdbx_description
1 polymer ?
#
loop_
_entity_poly.entity_id
_entity_poly.type
_entity_poly.pdbx_seq_one_letter_code
_entity_poly.pdbx_strand_id
1 'polypeptide(L)' 'MEMTAAQATCAGCGAINAVGRVIVYVDAPGTVVRCPECESVLMRIVHGRGRYWVDMSGTRSLEFAEG' A
#
# COMPACT_ATOMS: atom_id res chain seq x y z
N MET A 1 -14.87 1.89 -9.41
CA MET A 1 -13.50 2.06 -8.92
C MET A 1 -13.30 1.22 -7.67
N GLU A 2 -12.77 0.01 -7.83
CA GLU A 2 -12.38 -0.83 -6.69
C GLU A 2 -10.95 -0.50 -6.26
N MET A 3 -10.77 0.03 -5.06
CA MET A 3 -9.43 0.41 -4.55
C MET A 3 -8.52 -0.80 -4.31
N THR A 4 -9.09 -2.00 -4.13
CA THR A 4 -8.38 -3.27 -3.92
C THR A 4 -7.65 -3.78 -5.17
N ALA A 5 -8.07 -3.33 -6.36
CA ALA A 5 -7.48 -3.71 -7.65
C ALA A 5 -6.31 -2.82 -8.10
N ALA A 6 -5.97 -1.78 -7.31
CA ALA A 6 -4.86 -0.90 -7.64
C ALA A 6 -3.53 -1.67 -7.68
N GLN A 7 -2.70 -1.40 -8.68
CA GLN A 7 -1.36 -1.98 -8.79
C GLN A 7 -0.32 -1.03 -8.22
N ALA A 8 0.59 -1.55 -7.39
CA ALA A 8 1.67 -0.79 -6.79
C ALA A 8 3.03 -1.26 -7.32
N THR A 9 3.85 -0.31 -7.76
CA THR A 9 5.25 -0.56 -8.10
C THR A 9 6.15 -0.30 -6.89
N CYS A 10 6.92 -1.29 -6.46
CA CYS A 10 7.83 -1.15 -5.33
C CYS A 10 9.01 -0.20 -5.66
N ALA A 11 9.28 0.77 -4.77
CA ALA A 11 10.46 1.63 -4.91
C ALA A 11 11.78 0.92 -4.60
N GLY A 12 11.74 -0.18 -3.83
CA GLY A 12 12.92 -0.96 -3.44
C GLY A 12 13.38 -1.94 -4.52
N CYS A 13 12.49 -2.84 -4.97
CA CYS A 13 12.84 -3.90 -5.93
C CYS A 13 12.19 -3.74 -7.32
N GLY A 14 11.30 -2.77 -7.52
CA GLY A 14 10.61 -2.56 -8.80
C GLY A 14 9.45 -3.53 -9.09
N ALA A 15 9.17 -4.51 -8.22
CA ALA A 15 8.08 -5.45 -8.43
C ALA A 15 6.71 -4.76 -8.45
N ILE A 16 5.82 -5.23 -9.33
CA ILE A 16 4.44 -4.74 -9.47
C ILE A 16 3.50 -5.76 -8.83
N ASN A 17 2.70 -5.32 -7.86
CA ASN A 17 1.76 -6.19 -7.15
C ASN A 17 0.42 -5.48 -6.90
N ALA A 18 -0.68 -6.23 -6.89
CA ALA A 18 -1.98 -5.72 -6.48
C ALA A 18 -1.96 -5.34 -4.99
N VAL A 19 -2.47 -4.16 -4.63
CA VAL A 19 -2.53 -3.67 -3.24
C VAL A 19 -3.32 -4.63 -2.35
N GLY A 20 -4.39 -5.26 -2.86
CA GLY A 20 -5.17 -6.26 -2.12
C GLY A 20 -4.45 -7.60 -1.82
N ARG A 21 -3.30 -7.87 -2.46
CA ARG A 21 -2.47 -9.07 -2.17
C ARG A 21 -1.54 -8.84 -0.98
N VAL A 22 -1.52 -7.62 -0.45
CA VAL A 22 -0.55 -7.19 0.54
C VAL A 22 -1.18 -7.21 1.92
N ILE A 23 -0.63 -8.08 2.78
CA ILE A 23 -1.13 -8.37 4.13
C ILE A 23 -1.32 -7.08 4.95
N VAL A 24 -2.58 -6.77 5.27
CA VAL A 24 -3.03 -5.73 6.18
C VAL A 24 -2.92 -6.27 7.60
N TYR A 25 -1.86 -5.91 8.34
CA TYR A 25 -1.89 -6.08 9.79
C TYR A 25 -2.84 -5.03 10.36
N VAL A 26 -4.03 -5.47 10.81
CA VAL A 26 -5.09 -4.59 11.35
C VAL A 26 -4.97 -4.41 12.88
N ASP A 27 -3.92 -4.93 13.50
CA ASP A 27 -3.78 -4.88 14.96
C ASP A 27 -3.01 -3.63 15.40
N ALA A 28 -3.77 -2.55 15.68
CA ALA A 28 -3.38 -1.23 16.19
C ALA A 28 -2.58 -0.27 15.26
N PRO A 29 -2.69 1.06 15.48
CA PRO A 29 -3.66 2.02 14.93
C PRO A 29 -3.49 2.36 13.42
N GLY A 30 -3.06 1.41 12.58
CA GLY A 30 -2.93 1.66 11.14
C GLY A 30 -2.74 0.42 10.28
N THR A 31 -2.88 0.58 8.97
CA THR A 31 -2.65 -0.43 7.93
C THR A 31 -1.24 -0.27 7.37
N VAL A 32 -0.48 -1.36 7.27
CA VAL A 32 0.82 -1.38 6.59
C VAL A 32 0.77 -2.32 5.39
N VAL A 33 1.28 -1.85 4.27
CA VAL A 33 1.35 -2.58 2.99
C VAL A 33 2.82 -2.88 2.70
N ARG A 34 3.21 -4.16 2.61
CA ARG A 34 4.58 -4.61 2.27
C ARG A 34 4.69 -5.26 0.88
N CYS A 35 5.84 -5.10 0.24
CA CYS A 35 6.16 -5.83 -0.98
C CYS A 35 6.32 -7.32 -0.68
N PRO A 36 5.63 -8.25 -1.37
CA PRO A 36 5.82 -9.68 -1.16
C PRO A 36 7.21 -10.18 -1.59
N GLU A 37 7.89 -9.46 -2.48
CA GLU A 37 9.18 -9.88 -3.04
C GLU A 37 10.38 -9.49 -2.17
N CYS A 38 10.30 -8.34 -1.48
CA CYS A 38 11.43 -7.79 -0.72
C CYS A 38 11.06 -7.29 0.67
N GLU A 39 9.81 -7.52 1.10
CA GLU A 39 9.25 -7.12 2.39
C GLU A 39 9.27 -5.62 2.71
N SER A 40 9.77 -4.78 1.79
CA SER A 40 9.81 -3.33 1.92
C SER A 40 8.40 -2.77 2.11
N VAL A 41 8.26 -1.81 3.02
CA VAL A 41 6.97 -1.15 3.26
C VAL A 41 6.65 -0.22 2.09
N LEU A 42 5.61 -0.56 1.34
CA LEU A 42 5.10 0.20 0.20
C LEU A 42 4.27 1.40 0.66
N MET A 43 3.37 1.17 1.62
CA MET A 43 2.42 2.17 2.09
C MET A 43 2.08 1.97 3.57
N ARG A 44 1.78 3.07 4.29
CA ARG A 44 1.22 3.05 5.65
C ARG A 44 0.02 3.98 5.70
N ILE A 45 -1.07 3.52 6.29
CA ILE A 45 -2.28 4.32 6.52
C ILE A 45 -2.53 4.33 8.03
N VAL A 46 -2.42 5.49 8.67
CA VAL A 46 -2.68 5.64 10.10
C VAL A 46 -3.92 6.51 10.29
N HIS A 47 -4.81 6.11 11.17
CA HIS A 47 -5.96 6.92 11.57
C HIS A 47 -5.83 7.33 13.04
N GLY A 48 -5.92 8.64 13.29
CA GLY A 48 -5.78 9.18 14.64
C GLY A 48 -6.25 10.62 14.74
N ARG A 49 -6.82 11.00 15.89
CA ARG A 49 -7.28 12.39 16.14
C ARG A 49 -8.17 12.95 15.01
N GLY A 50 -9.01 12.09 14.40
CA GLY A 50 -9.93 12.45 13.32
C GLY A 50 -9.28 12.70 11.95
N ARG A 51 -8.03 12.26 11.73
CA ARG A 51 -7.30 12.42 10.47
C ARG A 51 -6.68 11.12 10.01
N TYR A 52 -6.57 10.98 8.69
CA TYR A 52 -5.80 9.93 8.03
C TYR A 52 -4.45 10.49 7.61
N TRP A 53 -3.40 9.72 7.86
CA TRP A 53 -2.07 9.93 7.29
C TRP A 53 -1.75 8.76 6.39
N VAL A 54 -1.36 9.06 5.15
CA VAL A 54 -0.97 8.06 4.16
C VAL A 54 0.47 8.34 3.77
N ASP A 55 1.35 7.40 4.10
CA ASP A 55 2.73 7.36 3.64
C ASP A 55 2.83 6.40 2.46
N MET A 56 3.43 6.85 1.36
CA MET A 56 3.66 6.07 0.14
C MET A 56 5.12 6.14 -0.31
N SER A 57 6.06 6.51 0.57
CA SER A 57 7.46 6.71 0.20
C SER A 57 8.13 5.44 -0.36
N GLY A 58 7.60 4.25 -0.05
CA GLY A 58 8.06 2.98 -0.59
C GLY A 58 7.37 2.54 -1.89
N THR A 59 6.43 3.33 -2.40
CA THR A 59 5.71 3.09 -3.65
C THR A 59 6.19 4.05 -4.72
N ARG A 60 6.68 3.51 -5.85
CA ARG A 60 7.11 4.31 -7.00
C ARG A 60 5.93 4.82 -7.81
N SER A 61 4.91 3.99 -7.99
CA SER A 61 3.67 4.37 -8.68
C SER A 61 2.49 3.55 -8.17
N LEU A 62 1.30 4.15 -8.22
CA LEU A 62 0.02 3.47 -8.11
C LEU A 62 -0.73 3.63 -9.42
N GLU A 63 -1.26 2.52 -9.92
CA GLU A 63 -2.15 2.48 -11.09
C GLU A 63 -3.55 2.05 -10.66
N PHE A 64 -4.56 2.74 -11.17
CA PHE A 64 -5.96 2.39 -11.01
C PHE A 64 -6.54 2.08 -12.39
N ALA A 65 -7.28 0.98 -12.50
CA ALA A 65 -8.03 0.70 -13.73
C ALA A 65 -9.17 1.73 -13.89
N GLU A 66 -9.29 2.29 -15.08
CA GLU A 66 -10.44 3.11 -15.47
C GLU A 66 -11.70 2.23 -15.52
N GLY A 67 -12.83 2.79 -15.09
CA GLY A 67 -14.11 2.08 -15.01
C GLY A 67 -14.93 2.20 -16.29
#